data_AF-A0A2M6WPN9-F1
#
_entry.id   AF-A0A2M6WPN9-F1
#
_cell.length_a   1.000
_cell.length_b   1.000
_cell.length_c   1.000
_cell.angle_alpha   90.00
_cell.angle_beta   90.00
_cell.angle_gamma   90.00
#
_symmetry.space_group_name_H-M   'P 1'
#
loop_
_entity.id
_entity.type
_entity.pdbx_description
1 polymer ?
#
loop_
_entity_poly.entity_id
_entity_poly.type
_entity_poly.pdbx_seq_one_letter_code
_entity_poly.pdbx_strand_id
1 'polypeptide(L)'
;ITLKEFIEKIFGGINKFKSKDELLEDEFEKFVTIYKPESKYALPIKNYLKAYITDSEIRDIIETKEYSRFATNPKVTMKDFRELNGYREVVPEYVKDYVSINAFM
;
A
#
# COMPACT_ATOMS: atom_id res chain seq x y z
N ILE A 1 15.54 -12.71 -8.57
CA ILE A 1 14.22 -12.56 -7.92
C ILE A 1 13.44 -11.47 -8.63
N THR A 2 12.55 -11.90 -9.51
CA THR A 2 11.66 -11.00 -10.25
C THR A 2 10.52 -10.59 -9.33
N LEU A 3 9.97 -9.38 -9.49
CA LEU A 3 8.88 -8.86 -8.66
C LEU A 3 7.67 -9.82 -8.62
N LYS A 4 7.46 -10.54 -9.73
CA LYS A 4 6.50 -11.64 -9.87
C LYS A 4 6.78 -12.83 -8.94
N GLU A 5 8.04 -13.28 -8.82
CA GLU A 5 8.42 -14.35 -7.90
C GLU A 5 8.25 -13.93 -6.43
N PHE A 6 8.49 -12.65 -6.11
CA PHE A 6 8.28 -12.13 -4.76
C PHE A 6 6.78 -12.14 -4.39
N ILE A 7 5.92 -11.82 -5.34
CA ILE A 7 4.46 -11.93 -5.21
C ILE A 7 4.07 -13.41 -5.02
N GLU A 8 4.50 -14.32 -5.88
CA GLU A 8 4.15 -15.74 -5.73
C GLU A 8 4.59 -16.35 -4.38
N LYS A 9 5.68 -15.84 -3.78
CA LYS A 9 6.21 -16.34 -2.50
C LYS A 9 5.42 -15.91 -1.27
N ILE A 10 4.71 -14.78 -1.32
CA ILE A 10 3.90 -14.29 -0.19
C ILE A 10 2.44 -14.76 -0.33
N PHE A 11 1.98 -15.04 -1.56
CA PHE A 11 0.55 -15.19 -1.91
C PHE A 11 0.14 -16.67 -2.06
N GLY A 12 0.88 -17.60 -1.42
CA GLY A 12 0.69 -19.04 -1.54
C GLY A 12 -0.61 -19.56 -0.93
N GLY A 13 -1.74 -19.26 -1.57
CA GLY A 13 -2.98 -20.02 -1.50
C GLY A 13 -4.11 -19.35 -0.73
N ILE A 14 -5.09 -18.79 -1.44
CA ILE A 14 -6.44 -18.65 -0.90
C ILE A 14 -7.47 -19.06 -1.96
N ASN A 15 -8.30 -20.03 -1.58
CA ASN A 15 -9.45 -20.55 -2.32
C ASN A 15 -10.67 -20.28 -1.43
N LYS A 16 -11.35 -19.13 -1.61
CA LYS A 16 -12.73 -18.75 -1.20
C LYS A 16 -12.80 -17.25 -0.86
N PHE A 17 -13.90 -16.59 -1.29
CA PHE A 17 -14.32 -15.21 -0.97
C PHE A 17 -13.15 -14.22 -0.75
N LYS A 18 -12.83 -13.42 -1.78
CA LYS A 18 -11.72 -12.44 -1.73
C LYS A 18 -11.72 -11.68 -0.41
N SER A 19 -10.76 -12.00 0.44
CA SER A 19 -10.60 -11.32 1.74
C SER A 19 -10.05 -9.91 1.52
N LYS A 20 -10.16 -9.03 2.53
CA LYS A 20 -9.61 -7.67 2.45
C LYS A 20 -8.14 -7.70 1.98
N ASP A 21 -7.35 -8.69 2.43
CA ASP A 21 -5.98 -8.92 1.94
C ASP A 21 -5.88 -9.22 0.43
N GLU A 22 -6.72 -10.07 -0.15
CA GLU A 22 -6.67 -10.36 -1.60
C GLU A 22 -7.03 -9.14 -2.46
N LEU A 23 -7.97 -8.32 -2.01
CA LEU A 23 -8.33 -7.09 -2.71
C LEU A 23 -7.17 -6.07 -2.66
N LEU A 24 -6.46 -5.97 -1.53
CA LEU A 24 -5.25 -5.13 -1.42
C LEU A 24 -4.16 -5.60 -2.38
N GLU A 25 -4.07 -6.91 -2.55
CA GLU A 25 -3.10 -7.57 -3.40
C GLU A 25 -3.34 -7.32 -4.88
N ASP A 26 -4.60 -7.42 -5.33
CA ASP A 26 -5.04 -7.05 -6.68
C ASP A 26 -4.67 -5.58 -7.00
N GLU A 27 -4.91 -4.67 -6.05
CA GLU A 27 -4.61 -3.25 -6.20
C GLU A 27 -3.11 -2.94 -6.20
N PHE A 28 -2.33 -3.65 -5.37
CA PHE A 28 -0.87 -3.54 -5.40
C PHE A 28 -0.30 -4.02 -6.74
N GLU A 29 -0.83 -5.10 -7.30
CA GLU A 29 -0.36 -5.63 -8.59
C GLU A 29 -0.66 -4.66 -9.74
N LYS A 30 -1.85 -4.04 -9.74
CA LYS A 30 -2.20 -2.97 -10.69
C LYS A 30 -1.28 -1.76 -10.52
N PHE A 31 -1.05 -1.32 -9.29
CA PHE A 31 -0.13 -0.21 -9.00
C PHE A 31 1.27 -0.50 -9.56
N VAL A 32 1.81 -1.68 -9.27
CA VAL A 32 3.12 -2.11 -9.78
C VAL A 32 3.12 -2.20 -11.30
N THR A 33 2.03 -2.62 -11.93
CA THR A 33 1.95 -2.72 -13.38
C THR A 33 1.94 -1.35 -14.06
N ILE A 34 1.25 -0.38 -13.46
CA ILE A 34 1.12 1.00 -13.94
C ILE A 34 2.41 1.78 -13.72
N TYR A 35 2.89 1.81 -12.48
CA TYR A 35 4.02 2.66 -12.07
C TYR A 35 5.37 1.96 -12.17
N LYS A 36 5.40 0.62 -12.29
CA LYS A 36 6.61 -0.21 -12.37
C LYS A 36 7.70 0.22 -11.39
N PRO A 37 7.39 0.28 -10.08
CA PRO A 37 8.37 0.70 -9.08
C PRO A 37 9.55 -0.28 -9.05
N GLU A 38 10.74 0.23 -8.75
CA GLU A 38 11.91 -0.62 -8.52
C GLU A 38 11.63 -1.59 -7.37
N SER A 39 12.20 -2.81 -7.42
CA SER A 39 11.99 -3.86 -6.40
C SER A 39 12.30 -3.39 -4.96
N LYS A 40 13.20 -2.41 -4.80
CA LYS A 40 13.51 -1.81 -3.49
C LYS A 40 12.34 -1.04 -2.87
N TYR A 41 11.44 -0.51 -3.70
CA TYR A 41 10.24 0.21 -3.28
C TYR A 41 9.00 -0.68 -3.20
N ALA A 42 9.01 -1.85 -3.82
CA ALA A 42 7.83 -2.75 -3.84
C ALA A 42 7.33 -3.12 -2.43
N LEU A 43 8.26 -3.46 -1.53
CA LEU A 43 7.96 -3.78 -0.13
C LEU A 43 7.35 -2.61 0.66
N PRO A 44 8.00 -1.42 0.73
CA PRO A 44 7.43 -0.28 1.43
C PRO A 44 6.12 0.22 0.79
N ILE A 45 5.98 0.15 -0.54
CA ILE A 45 4.72 0.48 -1.23
C ILE A 45 3.61 -0.50 -0.79
N LYS A 46 3.87 -1.80 -0.76
CA LYS A 46 2.86 -2.81 -0.32
C LYS A 46 2.41 -2.53 1.11
N ASN A 47 3.36 -2.32 2.03
CA ASN A 47 3.04 -2.02 3.43
C ASN A 47 2.26 -0.72 3.57
N TYR A 48 2.65 0.32 2.84
CA TYR A 48 2.00 1.62 2.88
C TYR A 48 0.60 1.60 2.27
N LEU A 49 0.41 0.95 1.11
CA LEU A 49 -0.90 0.74 0.48
C LEU A 49 -1.84 0.00 1.43
N LYS A 50 -1.37 -1.10 2.02
CA LYS A 50 -2.12 -1.87 3.02
C LYS A 50 -2.50 -1.00 4.21
N ALA A 51 -1.56 -0.25 4.79
CA ALA A 51 -1.83 0.63 5.91
C ALA A 51 -2.83 1.74 5.56
N TYR A 52 -2.70 2.38 4.40
CA TYR A 52 -3.58 3.46 3.95
C TYR A 52 -5.04 3.01 3.73
N ILE A 53 -5.23 1.79 3.24
CA ILE A 53 -6.58 1.23 3.00
C ILE A 53 -7.18 0.70 4.30
N THR A 54 -6.40 -0.02 5.11
CA THR A 54 -6.89 -0.66 6.35
C THR A 54 -6.98 0.28 7.55
N ASP A 55 -6.23 1.38 7.54
CA ASP A 55 -6.14 2.32 8.66
C ASP A 55 -6.61 3.72 8.22
N SER A 56 -7.72 4.16 8.80
CA SER A 56 -8.28 5.47 8.53
C SER A 56 -7.41 6.61 9.08
N GLU A 57 -6.60 6.38 10.11
CA GLU A 57 -5.70 7.41 10.64
C GLU A 57 -4.56 7.69 9.66
N ILE A 58 -3.99 6.64 9.04
CA ILE A 58 -2.98 6.82 7.98
C ILE A 58 -3.58 7.65 6.83
N ARG A 59 -4.85 7.40 6.47
CA ARG A 59 -5.52 8.19 5.44
C ARG A 59 -5.65 9.65 5.85
N ASP A 60 -6.19 9.90 7.04
CA ASP A 60 -6.37 11.23 7.59
C ASP A 60 -5.06 12.02 7.60
N ILE A 61 -3.97 11.41 8.11
CA ILE A 61 -2.62 11.98 8.12
C ILE A 61 -2.16 12.43 6.72
N ILE A 62 -2.48 11.64 5.70
CA ILE A 62 -2.09 11.93 4.32
C ILE A 62 -2.98 13.00 3.68
N GLU A 63 -4.28 12.99 4.00
CA GLU A 63 -5.22 14.02 3.54
C GLU A 63 -4.95 15.38 4.18
N THR A 64 -4.63 15.40 5.48
CA THR A 64 -4.25 16.61 6.23
C THR A 64 -2.77 17.00 6.01
N LYS A 65 -1.98 16.12 5.39
CA LYS A 65 -0.53 16.24 5.20
C LYS A 65 0.26 16.34 6.51
N GLU A 66 -0.29 15.83 7.61
CA GLU A 66 0.32 15.84 8.94
C GLU A 66 1.30 14.68 9.15
N TYR A 67 2.31 14.56 8.28
CA TYR A 67 3.27 13.44 8.28
C TYR A 67 4.01 13.24 9.62
N SER A 68 4.06 14.25 10.48
CA SER A 68 4.60 14.16 11.84
C SER A 68 3.90 13.09 12.70
N ARG A 69 2.62 12.81 12.44
CA ARG A 69 1.84 11.79 13.17
C ARG A 69 2.26 10.36 12.83
N PHE A 70 3.01 10.12 11.75
CA PHE A 70 3.65 8.81 11.52
C PHE A 70 4.69 8.46 12.59
N ALA A 71 5.24 9.44 13.31
CA ALA A 71 6.16 9.17 14.40
C ALA A 71 5.49 8.48 15.60
N THR A 72 4.17 8.66 15.76
CA THR A 72 3.39 8.08 16.86
C THR A 72 2.65 6.80 16.46
N ASN A 73 2.72 6.39 15.19
CA ASN A 73 1.91 5.30 14.67
C ASN A 73 2.73 4.00 14.54
N PRO A 74 2.35 2.89 15.20
CA PRO A 74 3.16 1.67 15.20
C PRO A 74 3.15 0.88 13.88
N LYS A 75 2.22 1.18 12.96
CA LYS A 75 2.05 0.43 11.70
C LYS A 75 2.92 0.94 10.55
N VAL A 76 3.15 2.25 10.47
CA VAL A 76 3.97 2.89 9.43
C VAL A 76 4.88 3.88 10.11
N THR A 77 6.18 3.60 10.07
CA THR A 77 7.14 4.54 10.62
C THR A 77 7.45 5.65 9.61
N MET A 78 7.86 6.80 10.13
CA MET A 78 8.33 7.92 9.30
C MET A 78 9.54 7.52 8.41
N LYS A 79 10.24 6.43 8.76
CA LYS A 79 11.32 5.86 7.96
C LYS A 79 10.79 5.16 6.71
N ASP A 80 9.82 4.26 6.84
CA ASP A 80 9.13 3.63 5.70
C ASP A 80 8.53 4.69 4.76
N PHE A 81 7.93 5.74 5.35
CA PHE A 81 7.37 6.84 4.59
C PHE A 81 8.43 7.63 3.80
N ARG A 82 9.62 7.85 4.39
CA ARG A 82 10.75 8.46 3.67
C ARG A 82 11.34 7.55 2.61
N GLU A 83 11.35 6.23 2.83
CA GLU A 83 11.83 5.27 1.84
C GLU A 83 10.99 5.25 0.58
N LEU A 84 9.70 5.63 0.65
CA LEU A 84 8.86 5.80 -0.54
C LEU A 84 9.34 6.94 -1.45
N ASN A 85 9.96 7.98 -0.88
CA ASN A 85 10.54 9.22 -1.47
C ASN A 85 9.74 9.93 -2.60
N GLY A 86 9.36 9.23 -3.68
CA GLY A 86 8.47 9.69 -4.75
C GLY A 86 7.06 9.06 -4.72
N TYR A 87 6.87 7.88 -4.11
CA TYR A 87 5.58 7.17 -4.12
C TYR A 87 4.61 7.58 -3.00
N ARG A 88 5.06 8.44 -2.09
CA ARG A 88 4.30 8.92 -0.93
C ARG A 88 3.02 9.69 -1.28
N GLU A 89 3.02 10.38 -2.42
CA GLU A 89 1.85 11.10 -2.96
C GLU A 89 1.13 10.26 -4.03
N VAL A 90 1.89 9.50 -4.82
CA VAL A 90 1.36 8.65 -5.89
C VAL A 90 0.45 7.54 -5.36
N VAL A 91 0.83 6.89 -4.25
CA VAL A 91 0.02 5.80 -3.66
C VAL A 91 -1.36 6.30 -3.20
N PRO A 92 -1.50 7.35 -2.38
CA PRO A 92 -2.82 7.83 -1.96
C PRO A 92 -3.64 8.40 -3.12
N GLU A 93 -3.02 9.06 -4.10
CA GLU A 93 -3.71 9.47 -5.32
C GLU A 93 -4.26 8.26 -6.09
N TYR A 94 -3.44 7.24 -6.32
CA TYR A 94 -3.87 6.00 -6.95
C TYR A 94 -5.01 5.33 -6.18
N VAL A 95 -4.90 5.23 -4.86
CA VAL A 95 -5.96 4.61 -4.04
C VAL A 95 -7.25 5.43 -4.16
N LYS A 96 -7.20 6.76 -4.15
CA LYS A 96 -8.41 7.59 -4.30
C LYS A 96 -9.07 7.45 -5.67
N ASP A 97 -8.29 7.35 -6.74
CA ASP A 97 -8.81 7.29 -8.11
C ASP A 97 -9.28 5.88 -8.51
N TYR A 98 -8.56 4.84 -8.07
CA TYR A 98 -8.74 3.46 -8.53
C TYR A 98 -9.32 2.52 -7.46
N VAL A 99 -9.14 2.82 -6.18
CA VAL A 99 -9.53 1.94 -5.07
C VAL A 99 -10.72 2.51 -4.32
N SER A 100 -11.87 1.85 -4.45
CA SER A 100 -13.02 2.17 -3.62
C SER A 100 -12.78 1.69 -2.19
N ILE A 101 -12.28 2.57 -1.32
CA ILE A 101 -11.98 2.22 0.07
C ILE A 101 -13.24 1.84 0.85
N ASN A 102 -14.41 2.32 0.41
CA ASN A 102 -15.71 1.87 0.90
C ASN A 102 -15.94 0.36 0.71
N ALA A 103 -15.29 -0.30 -0.25
CA ALA A 103 -15.36 -1.75 -0.42
C ALA A 103 -14.57 -2.52 0.67
N PHE A 104 -13.70 -1.83 1.41
CA PHE A 104 -12.88 -2.39 2.48
C PHE A 104 -13.37 -2.00 3.88
N MET A 105 -14.41 -1.16 4.00
CA MET A 105 -15.03 -0.79 5.27
C MET A 105 -16.01 -1.90 5.66
#